data_AF-A0A951VN78-F1
#
_entry.id   AF-A0A951VN78-F1
#
_cell.length_a   1.000
_cell.length_b   1.000
_cell.length_c   1.000
_cell.angle_alpha   90.00
_cell.angle_beta   90.00
_cell.angle_gamma   90.00
#
_symmetry.space_group_name_H-M   'P 1'
#
loop_
_entity.id
_entity.type
_entity.pdbx_description
1 polymer ?
#
loop_
_entity_poly.entity_id
_entity_poly.type
_entity_poly.pdbx_seq_one_letter_code
_entity_poly.pdbx_strand_id
1 'polypeptide(L)'
;VTSKNTNGSETLEIAYQGDEFFTRLAAVIDQDAPNVKRYTGKVDIYISAGGDDLTTYIEVNAPSNSIIQEVPQFTNIENGIGIFSSRSTVKRTYSMTVQSETKLVEAYPWGFAFKFVP
;
A
#
# COMPACT_ATOMS: atom_id res chain seq x y z
N VAL A 1 6.14 9.91 -1.11
CA VAL A 1 7.08 10.54 -0.17
C VAL A 1 8.45 10.04 -0.53
N THR A 2 9.39 10.94 -0.80
CA THR A 2 10.79 10.62 -1.16
C THR A 2 11.69 11.25 -0.10
N SER A 3 12.83 10.61 0.20
CA SER A 3 13.84 11.20 1.07
C SER A 3 14.63 12.27 0.32
N LYS A 4 15.22 13.21 1.05
CA LYS A 4 16.08 14.26 0.49
C LYS A 4 17.46 13.75 0.08
N ASN A 5 17.91 12.65 0.70
CA ASN A 5 19.20 12.02 0.42
C ASN A 5 19.19 10.54 0.85
N THR A 6 20.31 9.85 0.60
CA THR A 6 20.55 8.45 0.96
C THR A 6 21.20 8.24 2.32
N ASN A 7 21.49 9.32 3.06
CA ASN A 7 22.21 9.26 4.35
C ASN A 7 21.34 8.70 5.51
N GLY A 8 20.05 8.48 5.25
CA GLY A 8 19.09 7.99 6.23
C GLY A 8 18.80 9.01 7.33
N SER A 9 18.06 8.58 8.36
CA SER A 9 17.67 9.40 9.52
C SER A 9 16.68 10.54 9.26
N GLU A 10 16.15 10.66 8.04
CA GLU A 10 15.01 11.55 7.77
C GLU A 10 13.71 10.93 8.28
N THR A 11 12.90 11.74 8.97
CA THR A 11 11.54 11.37 9.33
C THR A 11 10.65 11.52 8.10
N LEU A 12 10.15 10.39 7.59
CA LEU A 12 9.15 10.37 6.52
C LEU A 12 7.77 10.14 7.13
N GLU A 13 6.83 11.01 6.79
CA GLU A 13 5.44 10.91 7.24
C GLU A 13 4.53 10.72 6.04
N ILE A 14 3.60 9.76 6.15
CA ILE A 14 2.54 9.54 5.19
C ILE A 14 1.23 9.77 5.93
N ALA A 15 0.53 10.84 5.57
CA ALA A 15 -0.81 11.09 6.06
C ALA A 15 -1.77 10.05 5.48
N TYR A 16 -2.66 9.54 6.32
CA TYR A 16 -3.69 8.59 5.93
C TYR A 16 -5.05 9.08 6.43
N GLN A 17 -6.02 9.16 5.53
CA GLN A 17 -7.39 9.52 5.88
C GLN A 17 -8.18 8.26 6.24
N GLY A 18 -8.71 8.21 7.46
CA GLY A 18 -9.46 7.05 7.96
C GLY A 18 -10.65 6.66 7.09
N ASP A 19 -11.32 7.62 6.46
CA ASP A 19 -12.47 7.35 5.58
C ASP A 19 -12.11 6.71 4.23
N GLU A 20 -10.86 6.89 3.76
CA GLU A 20 -10.39 6.17 2.56
C GLU A 20 -10.36 4.66 2.79
N PHE A 21 -10.16 4.22 4.03
CA PHE A 21 -10.21 2.80 4.39
C PHE A 21 -11.53 2.17 3.93
N PHE A 22 -12.64 2.76 4.36
CA PHE A 22 -13.97 2.24 4.11
C PHE A 22 -14.35 2.40 2.63
N THR A 23 -13.92 3.49 2.00
CA THR A 23 -14.15 3.72 0.55
C THR A 23 -13.46 2.67 -0.30
N ARG A 24 -12.19 2.35 0.01
CA ARG A 24 -11.44 1.28 -0.68
C ARG A 24 -12.06 -0.08 -0.43
N LEU A 25 -12.49 -0.34 0.81
CA LEU A 25 -13.15 -1.60 1.14
C LEU A 25 -14.46 -1.77 0.38
N ALA A 26 -15.26 -0.71 0.25
CA ALA A 26 -16.50 -0.70 -0.54
C ALA A 26 -16.27 -1.03 -2.01
N ALA A 27 -15.13 -0.60 -2.57
CA ALA A 27 -14.78 -0.84 -3.98
C ALA A 27 -14.29 -2.27 -4.27
N VAL A 28 -13.79 -2.97 -3.25
CA VAL A 28 -13.17 -4.31 -3.41
C VAL A 28 -14.05 -5.42 -2.85
N ILE A 29 -14.89 -5.12 -1.85
CA ILE A 29 -15.82 -6.11 -1.30
C ILE A 29 -16.97 -6.34 -2.27
N ASP A 30 -17.14 -7.61 -2.64
CA ASP A 30 -18.40 -8.10 -3.18
C ASP A 30 -19.46 -8.12 -2.07
N GLN A 31 -20.44 -7.23 -2.22
CA GLN A 31 -21.54 -7.03 -1.29
C GLN A 31 -22.60 -8.13 -1.42
N ASP A 32 -22.72 -8.73 -2.59
CA ASP A 32 -23.75 -9.73 -2.91
C ASP A 32 -23.25 -11.16 -2.72
N ALA A 33 -22.00 -11.33 -2.27
CA ALA A 33 -21.39 -12.63 -2.05
C ALA A 33 -22.21 -13.47 -1.04
N PRO A 34 -22.90 -14.53 -1.48
CA PRO A 34 -23.76 -15.32 -0.60
C PRO A 34 -22.92 -16.06 0.43
N ASN A 35 -23.41 -16.14 1.67
CA ASN A 35 -22.83 -16.90 2.77
C ASN A 35 -21.41 -16.45 3.21
N VAL A 36 -21.03 -15.20 2.97
CA VAL A 36 -19.74 -14.67 3.45
C VAL A 36 -19.90 -13.98 4.80
N LYS A 37 -19.16 -14.47 5.80
CA LYS A 37 -19.01 -13.80 7.11
C LYS A 37 -17.56 -13.37 7.30
N ARG A 38 -17.36 -12.09 7.60
CA ARG A 38 -16.07 -11.45 7.83
C ARG A 38 -15.95 -11.10 9.31
N TYR A 39 -14.75 -11.14 9.87
CA TYR A 39 -14.53 -10.82 11.28
C TYR A 39 -13.62 -9.62 11.42
N THR A 40 -14.04 -8.64 12.23
CA THR A 40 -13.18 -7.51 12.59
C THR A 40 -12.05 -7.96 13.51
N GLY A 41 -11.02 -7.13 13.65
CA GLY A 41 -9.96 -7.38 14.61
C GLY A 41 -8.68 -6.64 14.29
N LYS A 42 -7.81 -7.25 13.49
CA LYS A 42 -6.48 -6.72 13.21
C LYS A 42 -6.32 -6.34 11.75
N VAL A 43 -5.57 -5.26 11.52
CA VAL A 43 -5.15 -4.80 10.20
C VAL A 43 -3.64 -4.86 10.08
N ASP A 44 -3.17 -5.18 8.88
CA ASP A 44 -1.75 -5.18 8.55
C ASP A 44 -1.42 -3.93 7.73
N ILE A 45 -0.45 -3.16 8.22
CA ILE A 45 0.14 -2.03 7.52
C ILE A 45 1.46 -2.50 6.92
N TYR A 46 1.57 -2.38 5.60
CA TYR A 46 2.78 -2.66 4.84
C TYR A 46 3.44 -1.34 4.44
N ILE A 47 4.68 -1.14 4.89
CA ILE A 47 5.50 0.01 4.51
C ILE A 47 6.63 -0.54 3.64
N SER A 48 6.63 -0.15 2.36
CA SER A 48 7.68 -0.50 1.41
C SER A 48 8.55 0.72 1.10
N ALA A 49 9.87 0.54 1.11
CA ALA A 49 10.84 1.53 0.64
C ALA A 49 11.66 0.92 -0.50
N GLY A 50 11.98 1.72 -1.52
CA GLY A 50 12.81 1.34 -2.66
C GLY A 50 14.05 2.22 -2.76
N GLY A 51 15.08 1.72 -3.43
CA GLY A 51 16.28 2.50 -3.73
C GLY A 51 16.07 3.54 -4.84
N ASP A 52 16.99 4.49 -4.95
CA ASP A 52 16.89 5.63 -5.88
C ASP A 52 16.75 5.22 -7.35
N ASP A 53 17.40 4.12 -7.76
CA ASP A 53 17.28 3.59 -9.13
C ASP A 53 15.83 3.14 -9.45
N LEU A 54 15.11 2.61 -8.45
CA LEU A 54 13.71 2.22 -8.62
C LEU A 54 12.81 3.47 -8.69
N THR A 55 13.10 4.48 -7.87
CA THR A 55 12.40 5.78 -7.92
C THR A 55 12.55 6.42 -9.29
N THR A 56 13.77 6.52 -9.80
CA THR A 56 14.08 7.08 -11.12
C THR A 56 13.34 6.32 -12.23
N TYR A 57 13.35 4.98 -12.16
CA TYR A 57 12.60 4.18 -13.12
C TYR A 57 11.10 4.46 -13.07
N ILE A 58 10.49 4.54 -11.88
CA ILE A 58 9.06 4.84 -11.74
C ILE A 58 8.74 6.22 -12.31
N GLU A 59 9.59 7.22 -12.08
CA GLU A 59 9.40 8.59 -12.57
C GLU A 59 9.51 8.68 -14.10
N VAL A 60 10.50 8.03 -14.70
CA VAL A 60 10.70 8.00 -16.17
C VAL A 60 9.55 7.28 -16.87
N ASN A 61 9.01 6.21 -16.26
CA ASN A 61 7.90 5.44 -16.82
C ASN A 61 6.52 5.96 -16.41
N ALA A 62 6.45 6.95 -15.52
CA ALA A 62 5.19 7.62 -15.23
C ALA A 62 4.72 8.34 -16.51
N PRO A 63 3.40 8.40 -16.77
CA PRO A 63 2.89 9.03 -17.98
C PRO A 63 3.34 10.51 -18.04
N SER A 64 4.31 10.79 -18.91
CA SER A 64 4.79 12.15 -19.15
C SER A 64 4.04 12.70 -20.36
N ASN A 65 3.19 13.69 -20.12
CA ASN A 65 2.67 14.52 -21.20
C ASN A 65 3.81 15.43 -21.65
N SER A 66 4.72 14.95 -22.52
CA SER A 66 5.33 15.71 -23.65
C SER A 66 6.77 15.38 -24.05
N ILE A 67 7.57 14.56 -23.35
CA ILE A 67 8.96 14.27 -23.79
C ILE A 67 9.37 12.85 -23.45
N ILE A 68 9.82 12.10 -24.47
CA ILE A 68 10.40 10.75 -24.35
C ILE A 68 11.70 10.85 -23.53
N GLN A 69 11.75 10.23 -22.35
CA GLN A 69 12.96 10.08 -21.55
C GLN A 69 13.57 8.69 -21.77
N GLU A 70 14.91 8.61 -21.87
CA GLU A 70 15.62 7.34 -22.03
C GLU A 70 15.70 6.58 -20.70
N VAL A 71 15.37 5.27 -20.75
CA VAL A 71 15.50 4.36 -19.60
C VAL A 71 16.97 3.97 -19.44
N PRO A 72 17.60 4.19 -18.26
CA PRO A 72 19.01 3.87 -18.05
C PRO A 72 19.28 2.36 -18.20
N GLN A 73 20.35 2.01 -18.90
CA GLN A 73 20.78 0.63 -19.14
C GLN A 73 22.02 0.29 -18.30
N PHE A 74 22.01 -0.88 -17.66
CA PHE A 74 23.17 -1.39 -16.92
C PHE A 74 24.18 -2.03 -17.88
N THR A 75 25.44 -1.62 -17.80
CA THR A 75 26.50 -1.98 -18.76
C THR A 75 27.10 -3.38 -18.56
N ASN A 76 26.75 -4.08 -17.48
CA ASN A 76 27.30 -5.38 -17.11
C ASN A 76 26.37 -6.58 -17.39
N ILE A 77 25.22 -6.36 -18.05
CA ILE A 77 24.27 -7.41 -18.40
C ILE A 77 24.00 -7.38 -19.91
N GLU A 78 24.47 -8.39 -20.64
CA GLU A 78 24.10 -8.57 -22.05
C GLU A 78 22.65 -9.07 -22.16
N ASN A 79 21.82 -8.38 -22.95
CA ASN A 79 20.41 -8.71 -23.21
C ASN A 79 19.47 -8.74 -21.99
N GLY A 80 19.90 -8.19 -20.85
CA GLY A 80 19.04 -8.05 -19.67
C GLY A 80 18.23 -6.76 -19.71
N ILE A 81 16.92 -6.87 -19.83
CA ILE A 81 16.00 -5.72 -19.66
C ILE A 81 15.43 -5.81 -18.26
N GLY A 82 15.73 -4.82 -17.41
CA GLY A 82 15.24 -4.78 -16.04
C GLY A 82 15.86 -3.67 -15.21
N ILE A 83 15.41 -3.55 -13.96
CA ILE A 83 15.92 -2.59 -12.98
C ILE A 83 16.72 -3.39 -11.95
N PHE A 84 17.94 -2.95 -11.67
CA PHE A 84 18.70 -3.41 -10.52
C PHE A 84 18.59 -2.36 -9.42
N SER A 85 17.83 -2.66 -8.36
CA SER A 85 17.62 -1.75 -7.22
C SER A 85 17.33 -2.55 -5.96
N SER A 86 17.27 -1.87 -4.81
CA SER A 86 16.91 -2.46 -3.53
C SER A 86 15.45 -2.16 -3.16
N ARG A 87 14.82 -3.08 -2.42
CA ARG A 87 13.50 -2.87 -1.81
C ARG A 87 13.47 -3.50 -0.43
N SER A 88 12.95 -2.77 0.55
CA SER A 88 12.66 -3.27 1.89
C SER A 88 11.17 -3.13 2.17
N THR A 89 10.57 -4.11 2.83
CA THR A 89 9.15 -4.06 3.23
C THR A 89 9.02 -4.47 4.69
N VAL A 90 8.38 -3.61 5.48
CA VAL A 90 8.06 -3.88 6.88
C VAL A 90 6.56 -4.06 7.02
N LYS A 91 6.18 -5.12 7.73
CA LYS A 91 4.79 -5.41 8.10
C LYS A 91 4.59 -5.07 9.57
N ARG A 92 3.52 -4.34 9.87
CA ARG A 92 3.06 -4.05 11.25
C ARG A 92 1.59 -4.37 11.37
N THR A 93 1.24 -5.12 12.41
CA THR A 93 -0.14 -5.51 12.67
C THR A 93 -0.68 -4.67 13.83
N TYR A 94 -1.83 -4.02 13.62
CA TYR A 94 -2.52 -3.22 14.63
C TYR A 94 -3.91 -3.76 14.88
N SER A 95 -4.36 -3.70 16.13
CA SER A 95 -5.77 -3.90 16.44
C SER A 95 -6.57 -2.68 16.00
N MET A 96 -7.72 -2.92 15.39
CA MET A 96 -8.65 -1.86 15.02
C MET A 96 -9.20 -1.19 16.28
N THR A 97 -9.54 0.09 16.16
CA THR A 97 -10.26 0.80 17.22
C THR A 97 -11.71 0.32 17.25
N VAL A 98 -12.32 0.36 18.43
CA VAL A 98 -13.73 -0.02 18.63
C VAL A 98 -14.64 0.73 17.66
N GLN A 99 -14.40 2.03 17.46
CA GLN A 99 -15.18 2.86 16.53
C GLN A 99 -15.10 2.35 15.09
N SER A 100 -13.92 1.91 14.64
CA SER A 100 -13.74 1.38 13.29
C SER A 100 -14.40 0.02 13.13
N GLU A 101 -14.32 -0.83 14.15
CA GLU A 101 -14.99 -2.14 14.16
C GLU A 101 -16.51 -2.00 14.15
N THR A 102 -17.06 -1.15 15.02
CA THR A 102 -18.50 -0.83 15.07
C THR A 102 -18.96 -0.30 13.72
N LYS A 103 -18.23 0.64 13.12
CA LYS A 103 -18.57 1.17 11.79
C LYS A 103 -18.58 0.07 10.71
N LEU A 104 -17.64 -0.89 10.74
CA LEU A 104 -17.64 -2.01 9.78
C LEU A 104 -18.85 -2.95 9.94
N VAL A 105 -19.25 -3.23 11.19
CA VAL A 105 -20.33 -4.19 11.49
C VAL A 105 -21.70 -3.57 11.30
N GLU A 106 -21.89 -2.32 11.73
CA GLU A 106 -23.21 -1.70 11.83
C GLU A 106 -23.54 -0.79 10.64
N ALA A 107 -22.56 -0.12 10.04
CA ALA A 107 -22.82 0.87 8.99
C ALA A 107 -22.83 0.29 7.57
N TYR A 108 -22.32 -0.93 7.36
CA TYR A 108 -22.18 -1.52 6.03
C TYR A 108 -22.72 -2.96 5.97
N PRO A 109 -23.52 -3.31 4.94
CA PRO A 109 -24.05 -4.67 4.76
C PRO A 109 -22.99 -5.62 4.15
N TRP A 110 -21.74 -5.56 4.59
CA TRP A 110 -20.61 -6.32 4.04
C TRP A 110 -20.34 -7.64 4.78
N GLY A 111 -21.30 -8.11 5.59
CA GLY A 111 -21.20 -9.37 6.32
C GLY A 111 -20.11 -9.38 7.42
N PHE A 112 -19.72 -8.22 7.96
CA PHE A 112 -18.82 -8.16 9.10
C PHE A 112 -19.53 -8.51 10.41
N ALA A 113 -18.81 -9.18 11.30
CA ALA A 113 -19.23 -9.47 12.65
C ALA A 113 -18.06 -9.27 13.63
N PHE A 114 -18.38 -8.94 14.88
CA PHE A 114 -17.38 -8.89 15.94
C PHE A 114 -16.75 -10.27 16.14
N LYS A 115 -15.42 -10.29 16.27
CA LYS A 115 -14.70 -11.49 16.64
C LYS A 115 -14.87 -11.72 18.14
N PHE A 116 -15.68 -12.71 18.52
CA PHE A 116 -15.72 -13.17 19.90
C PHE A 116 -14.42 -13.91 20.22
N VAL A 117 -13.63 -13.36 21.14
CA VAL A 117 -12.48 -14.05 21.71
C VAL A 117 -12.93 -14.55 23.09
N PRO A 118 -13.01 -15.87 23.32
CA PRO A 118 -13.42 -16.43 24.61
C PRO A 118 -12.43 -16.11 25.73
#